data_AF-A0A1F3A960-F1
#
_entry.id   AF-A0A1F3A960-F1
#
_cell.length_a   1.000
_cell.length_b   1.000
_cell.length_c   1.000
_cell.angle_alpha   90.00
_cell.angle_beta   90.00
_cell.angle_gamma   90.00
#
_symmetry.space_group_name_H-M   'P 1'
#
loop_
_entity.id
_entity.type
_entity.pdbx_description
1 polymer ?
#
loop_
_entity_poly.entity_id
_entity_poly.type
_entity_poly.pdbx_seq_one_letter_code
_entity_poly.pdbx_strand_id
1 'polypeptide(L)'
;MSLRSIRRLSAVAVALSLAAAATACSGPGASEAYTGPGWYLEKPYMLVVGGPKVFAGPFSYDKCEEERAKIGGDLSTDMLCVNHPGKPTKYGLY
;
A
#
# COMPACT_ATOMS: atom_id res chain seq x y z
N MET A 1 -43.05 -2.82 10.11
CA MET A 1 -41.79 -2.06 10.32
C MET A 1 -42.07 -0.57 10.12
N SER A 2 -41.63 0.30 11.04
CA SER A 2 -41.94 1.75 11.00
C SER A 2 -40.88 2.53 10.20
N LEU A 3 -41.31 3.50 9.37
CA LEU A 3 -40.44 4.38 8.55
C LEU A 3 -39.31 5.06 9.35
N ARG A 4 -39.52 5.31 10.65
CA ARG A 4 -38.52 5.90 11.54
C ARG A 4 -37.38 4.93 11.87
N SER A 5 -37.64 3.64 11.94
CA SER A 5 -36.63 2.60 12.18
C SER A 5 -35.74 2.39 10.97
N ILE A 6 -36.30 2.43 9.75
CA ILE A 6 -35.56 2.28 8.49
C ILE A 6 -34.61 3.45 8.27
N ARG A 7 -35.04 4.69 8.54
CA ARG A 7 -34.17 5.88 8.43
C ARG A 7 -32.98 5.85 9.41
N ARG A 8 -33.18 5.36 10.63
CA ARG A 8 -32.11 5.22 11.62
C ARG A 8 -31.08 4.17 11.20
N LEU A 9 -31.53 3.02 10.70
CA LEU A 9 -30.66 1.96 10.20
C LEU A 9 -29.84 2.42 8.98
N SER A 10 -30.46 3.16 8.07
CA SER A 10 -29.77 3.70 6.89
C SER A 10 -28.71 4.75 7.27
N ALA A 11 -29.00 5.63 8.24
CA ALA A 11 -28.02 6.59 8.73
C ALA A 11 -26.82 5.91 9.42
N VAL A 12 -27.05 4.84 10.19
CA VAL A 12 -25.98 4.06 10.84
C VAL A 12 -25.14 3.31 9.80
N ALA A 13 -25.78 2.72 8.78
CA ALA A 13 -25.07 2.04 7.70
C ALA A 13 -24.15 2.99 6.91
N VAL A 14 -24.64 4.19 6.59
CA VAL A 14 -23.84 5.23 5.92
C VAL A 14 -22.67 5.67 6.81
N ALA A 15 -22.90 5.92 8.10
CA ALA A 15 -21.82 6.29 9.02
C ALA A 15 -20.74 5.20 9.13
N LEU A 16 -21.12 3.92 9.17
CA LEU A 16 -20.17 2.81 9.17
C LEU A 16 -19.37 2.73 7.86
N SER A 17 -20.03 2.99 6.72
CA SER A 17 -19.41 2.94 5.39
C SER A 17 -18.34 4.03 5.23
N LEU A 18 -18.64 5.25 5.71
CA LEU A 18 -17.68 6.36 5.70
C LEU A 18 -16.51 6.11 6.66
N ALA A 19 -16.76 5.54 7.84
CA ALA A 19 -15.69 5.22 8.79
C ALA A 19 -14.75 4.13 8.25
N ALA A 20 -15.29 3.08 7.62
CA ALA A 20 -14.50 2.01 7.00
C ALA A 20 -13.66 2.52 5.81
N ALA A 21 -14.20 3.45 5.02
CA ALA A 21 -13.48 4.06 3.91
C ALA A 21 -12.28 4.92 4.37
N ALA A 22 -12.41 5.63 5.51
CA ALA A 22 -11.34 6.50 6.02
C ALA A 22 -10.11 5.72 6.52
N THR A 23 -10.30 4.53 7.09
CA THR A 23 -9.18 3.70 7.57
C THR A 23 -8.40 3.01 6.45
N ALA A 24 -9.02 2.77 5.29
CA ALA A 24 -8.37 2.12 4.15
C ALA A 24 -7.24 2.95 3.49
N CYS A 25 -7.21 4.26 3.74
CA CYS A 25 -6.19 5.16 3.17
C CYS A 25 -4.96 5.36 4.06
N SER A 26 -4.94 4.84 5.29
CA SER A 26 -3.96 5.19 6.34
C SER A 26 -2.90 4.11 6.58
N GLY A 27 -2.28 3.61 5.52
CA GLY A 27 -1.12 2.70 5.64
C GLY A 27 0.20 3.48 5.71
N PRO A 28 1.27 2.92 6.29
CA PRO A 28 2.59 3.56 6.32
C PRO A 28 3.00 4.01 4.92
N GLY A 29 3.48 5.24 4.83
CA GLY A 29 3.89 5.86 3.57
C GLY A 29 5.18 5.23 3.05
N ALA A 30 5.44 5.36 1.75
CA ALA A 30 6.65 4.86 1.10
C ALA A 30 7.90 5.18 1.92
N SER A 31 8.05 6.45 2.29
CA SER A 31 9.20 6.97 3.03
C SER A 31 9.42 6.30 4.37
N GLU A 32 8.40 5.82 5.09
CA GLU A 32 8.57 5.17 6.40
C GLU A 32 9.09 3.74 6.31
N ALA A 33 8.88 3.09 5.16
CA ALA A 33 9.23 1.69 4.95
C ALA A 33 10.68 1.45 4.46
N TYR A 34 11.36 2.50 3.99
CA TYR A 34 12.77 2.42 3.63
C TYR A 34 13.67 2.56 4.86
N THR A 35 14.40 1.51 5.19
CA THR A 35 15.27 1.44 6.38
C THR A 35 16.75 1.61 6.04
N GLY A 36 17.14 1.50 4.77
CA GLY A 36 18.52 1.64 4.29
C GLY A 36 18.68 1.42 2.77
N PRO A 37 19.90 1.44 2.24
CA PRO A 37 20.16 1.10 0.85
C PRO A 37 19.89 -0.39 0.56
N GLY A 38 19.32 -0.71 -0.60
CA GLY A 38 19.07 -2.09 -1.01
C GLY A 38 17.95 -2.23 -2.05
N TRP A 39 17.57 -3.48 -2.34
CA TRP A 39 16.43 -3.79 -3.18
C TRP A 39 15.17 -3.91 -2.36
N TYR A 40 14.10 -3.26 -2.80
CA TYR A 40 12.82 -3.25 -2.14
C TYR A 40 11.75 -3.77 -3.08
N LEU A 41 10.83 -4.55 -2.51
CA LEU A 41 9.68 -5.07 -3.21
C LEU A 41 8.55 -4.03 -3.11
N GLU A 42 8.23 -3.42 -4.24
CA GLU A 42 7.39 -2.22 -4.30
C GLU A 42 6.27 -2.33 -5.31
N LYS A 43 5.11 -1.77 -4.98
CA LYS A 43 4.08 -1.46 -5.97
C LYS A 43 4.35 -0.05 -6.53
N PRO A 44 4.66 0.10 -7.83
CA PRO A 44 5.08 1.38 -8.40
C PRO A 44 3.98 2.44 -8.38
N TYR A 45 4.39 3.71 -8.46
CA TYR A 45 3.52 4.91 -8.49
C TYR A 45 2.36 4.81 -9.50
N MET A 46 2.56 4.13 -10.64
CA MET A 46 1.52 4.00 -11.67
C MET A 46 0.29 3.21 -11.19
N LEU A 47 0.45 2.40 -10.13
CA LEU A 47 -0.60 1.52 -9.63
C LEU A 47 -1.14 1.94 -8.25
N VAL A 48 -0.55 2.95 -7.59
CA VAL A 48 -0.96 3.39 -6.26
C VAL A 48 -1.18 4.89 -6.20
N VAL A 49 -2.43 5.29 -5.97
CA VAL A 49 -2.80 6.67 -5.65
C VAL A 49 -2.18 7.03 -4.30
N GLY A 50 -1.16 7.89 -4.29
CA GLY A 50 -0.47 8.34 -3.07
C GLY A 50 1.01 7.94 -2.96
N GLY A 51 1.59 7.26 -3.96
CA GLY A 51 3.00 6.91 -4.00
C GLY A 51 3.27 5.41 -3.85
N PRO A 52 4.50 4.93 -4.07
CA PRO A 52 4.84 3.54 -4.15
C PRO A 52 4.69 2.94 -2.76
N LYS A 53 4.15 1.73 -2.70
CA LYS A 53 4.07 1.03 -1.44
C LYS A 53 5.19 0.02 -1.39
N VAL A 54 6.06 0.17 -0.40
CA VAL A 54 7.08 -0.82 -0.09
C VAL A 54 6.43 -1.90 0.76
N PHE A 55 6.59 -3.15 0.32
CA PHE A 55 6.05 -4.32 1.02
C PHE A 55 7.13 -5.00 1.85
N ALA A 56 8.36 -5.05 1.33
CA ALA A 56 9.48 -5.70 2.01
C ALA A 56 10.83 -5.21 1.46
N GLY A 57 11.89 -5.44 2.25
CA GLY A 57 13.27 -5.03 1.98
C GLY A 57 13.91 -4.40 3.23
N PRO A 58 15.19 -4.00 3.18
CA PRO A 58 16.11 -4.13 2.04
C PRO A 58 16.57 -5.57 1.83
N PHE A 59 16.68 -5.96 0.57
CA PHE A 59 17.14 -7.28 0.11
C PHE A 59 18.29 -7.16 -0.90
N SER A 60 18.86 -8.32 -1.25
CA SER A 60 19.54 -8.48 -2.55
C SER A 60 18.51 -8.60 -3.68
N TYR A 61 18.94 -8.41 -4.93
CA TYR A 61 18.06 -8.53 -6.10
C TYR A 61 17.37 -9.91 -6.16
N ASP A 62 18.17 -10.98 -6.08
CA ASP A 62 17.65 -12.36 -6.15
C ASP A 62 16.63 -12.63 -5.06
N LYS A 63 16.90 -12.13 -3.84
CA LYS A 63 16.00 -12.30 -2.72
C LYS A 63 14.70 -11.52 -2.90
N CYS A 64 14.76 -10.33 -3.48
CA CYS A 64 13.57 -9.57 -3.80
C CYS A 64 12.68 -10.31 -4.84
N GLU A 65 13.29 -10.85 -5.89
CA GLU A 65 12.56 -11.63 -6.91
C GLU A 65 11.97 -12.93 -6.35
N GLU A 66 12.68 -13.61 -5.42
CA GLU A 66 12.12 -14.73 -4.68
C GLU A 66 10.86 -14.33 -3.88
N GLU A 67 10.92 -13.23 -3.14
CA GLU A 67 9.76 -12.75 -2.37
C GLU A 67 8.61 -12.32 -3.29
N ARG A 68 8.91 -11.71 -4.45
CA ARG A 68 7.90 -11.38 -5.48
C ARG A 68 7.23 -12.64 -6.03
N ALA A 69 8.01 -13.67 -6.32
CA ALA A 69 7.53 -14.95 -6.83
C ALA A 69 6.65 -15.69 -5.80
N LYS A 70 6.97 -15.59 -4.51
CA LYS A 70 6.18 -16.19 -3.42
C LYS A 70 4.79 -15.58 -3.28
N ILE A 71 4.61 -14.29 -3.59
CA ILE A 71 3.28 -13.66 -3.59
C ILE A 71 2.40 -14.31 -4.66
N GLY A 72 2.96 -14.54 -5.85
CA GLY A 72 2.27 -15.15 -6.98
C GLY A 72 1.08 -14.33 -7.52
N GLY A 73 0.50 -14.83 -8.61
CA GLY A 73 -0.71 -14.26 -9.24
C GLY A 73 -0.57 -12.79 -9.68
N ASP A 74 -1.71 -12.13 -9.84
CA ASP A 74 -1.79 -10.74 -10.34
C ASP A 74 -1.11 -9.72 -9.40
N LEU A 75 -1.01 -10.04 -8.11
CA LEU A 75 -0.29 -9.20 -7.15
C LEU A 75 1.22 -9.20 -7.43
N SER A 76 1.79 -10.32 -7.89
CA SER A 76 3.21 -10.39 -8.24
C SER A 76 3.57 -9.62 -9.54
N THR A 77 2.61 -9.45 -10.45
CA THR A 77 2.80 -8.69 -11.70
C THR A 77 2.71 -7.19 -11.49
N ASP A 78 1.95 -6.78 -10.47
CA ASP A 78 1.84 -5.39 -10.04
C ASP A 78 3.04 -4.92 -9.20
N MET A 79 3.97 -5.82 -8.87
CA MET A 79 5.07 -5.55 -7.94
C MET A 79 6.41 -5.57 -8.68
N LEU A 80 7.32 -4.69 -8.29
CA LEU A 80 8.64 -4.54 -8.88
C LEU A 80 9.71 -4.56 -7.79
N CYS A 81 10.85 -5.17 -8.11
CA CYS A 81 12.06 -5.03 -7.33
C CYS A 81 12.79 -3.76 -7.76
N VAL A 82 12.83 -2.77 -6.87
CA VAL A 82 13.43 -1.45 -7.14
C VAL A 82 14.64 -1.27 -6.25
N ASN A 83 15.78 -0.87 -6.84
CA ASN A 83 16.97 -0.54 -6.07
C ASN A 83 16.88 0.90 -5.55
N HIS A 84 17.10 1.06 -4.26
CA HIS A 84 17.18 2.37 -3.61
C HIS A 84 18.56 2.56 -2.97
N PRO A 85 19.29 3.63 -3.35
CA PRO A 85 20.56 3.95 -2.70
C PRO A 85 20.39 4.56 -1.31
N GLY A 86 19.15 4.86 -0.89
CA GLY A 86 18.82 5.44 0.41
C GLY A 86 17.32 5.71 0.54
N LYS A 87 16.93 6.30 1.68
CA LYS A 87 15.52 6.67 1.94
C LYS A 87 15.08 7.77 0.95
N PRO A 88 13.95 7.61 0.23
CA PRO A 88 13.44 8.63 -0.67
C PRO A 88 13.05 9.91 0.09
N THR A 89 13.26 11.04 -0.56
CA THR A 89 12.92 12.35 0.00
C THR A 89 11.43 12.64 -0.17
N LYS A 90 10.95 13.74 0.43
CA LYS A 90 9.53 14.13 0.42
C LYS A 90 8.93 14.31 -0.99
N TYR A 91 9.77 14.49 -2.01
CA TYR A 91 9.35 14.78 -3.38
C TYR A 91 9.55 13.62 -4.38
N GLY A 92 10.04 12.46 -3.93
CA GLY A 92 10.28 11.30 -4.78
C GLY A 92 11.74 10.83 -4.72
N LEU A 93 12.12 9.99 -5.69
CA LEU A 93 13.50 9.56 -5.83
C LEU A 93 14.32 10.76 -6.33
N TYR A 94 15.24 11.20 -5.46
CA TYR A 94 16.00 12.46 -5.43
C TYR A 94 15.28 13.62 -4.74
#